data_AF-A0A250IYT3-F1
#
_entry.id   AF-A0A250IYT3-F1
#
_cell.length_a   1.000
_cell.length_b   1.000
_cell.length_c   1.000
_cell.angle_alpha   90.00
_cell.angle_beta   90.00
_cell.angle_gamma   90.00
#
_symmetry.space_group_name_H-M   'P 1'
#
loop_
_entity.id
_entity.type
_entity.pdbx_description
1 polymer ?
#
loop_
_entity_poly.entity_id
_entity_poly.type
_entity_poly.pdbx_seq_one_letter_code
_entity_poly.pdbx_strand_id
1 'polypeptide(L)'
;MAPASPPPFDPRGFTRPAPVLLRDYTLVSLAALAAFPIAWLVSFFRYETLKYSFGEDGVSMSWGILFRREIHLTYRRIQDIHVTRV
;
A
#
# COMPACT_ATOMS: atom_id res chain seq x y z
N MET A 1 38.91 2.78 13.81
CA MET A 1 37.59 2.93 14.45
C MET A 1 36.55 2.62 13.39
N ALA A 2 35.96 1.42 13.40
CA ALA A 2 34.97 1.03 12.41
C ALA A 2 33.66 1.84 12.65
N PRO A 3 32.94 2.25 11.60
CA PRO A 3 31.65 2.93 11.77
C PRO A 3 30.66 1.99 12.47
N ALA A 4 29.92 2.53 13.44
CA ALA A 4 28.88 1.79 14.15
C ALA A 4 27.81 1.29 13.15
N SER A 5 27.43 0.02 13.25
CA SER A 5 26.38 -0.57 12.40
C SER A 5 25.07 0.19 12.57
N PRO A 6 24.33 0.48 11.49
CA PRO A 6 23.01 1.12 11.60
C PRO A 6 22.05 0.23 12.40
N PRO A 7 21.07 0.83 13.10
CA PRO A 7 20.11 0.08 13.90
C PRO A 7 19.32 -0.93 13.03
N PRO A 8 18.83 -2.04 13.62
CA PRO A 8 18.02 -3.00 12.90
C PRO A 8 16.78 -2.34 12.28
N PHE A 9 16.56 -2.55 10.98
CA PHE A 9 15.36 -2.10 10.29
C PHE A 9 14.18 -3.01 10.68
N ASP A 10 13.14 -2.44 11.32
CA ASP A 10 11.90 -3.15 11.63
C ASP A 10 10.79 -2.83 10.61
N PRO A 11 10.50 -3.73 9.65
CA PRO A 11 9.47 -3.51 8.65
C PRO A 11 8.03 -3.59 9.21
N ARG A 12 7.84 -4.12 10.43
CA ARG A 12 6.50 -4.37 11.01
C ARG A 12 5.79 -3.08 11.42
N GLY A 13 6.54 -1.98 11.59
CA GLY A 13 5.97 -0.66 11.88
C GLY A 13 5.23 -0.03 10.70
N PHE A 14 5.49 -0.47 9.47
CA PHE A 14 4.92 0.13 8.25
C PHE A 14 3.57 -0.50 7.90
N THR A 15 2.51 0.00 8.53
CA THR A 15 1.13 -0.48 8.30
C THR A 15 0.28 0.46 7.44
N ARG A 16 0.72 1.71 7.30
CA ARG A 16 -0.07 2.77 6.66
C ARG A 16 0.15 2.85 5.15
N PRO A 17 -0.89 3.17 4.37
CA PRO A 17 -0.76 3.38 2.94
C PRO A 17 0.03 4.65 2.64
N ALA A 18 0.75 4.67 1.51
CA ALA A 18 1.53 5.84 1.12
C ALA A 18 0.61 7.00 0.68
N PRO A 19 0.88 8.25 1.11
CA PRO A 19 -0.01 9.40 0.87
C PRO A 19 -0.16 9.73 -0.63
N VAL A 20 0.82 9.34 -1.44
CA VAL A 20 0.77 9.51 -2.90
C VAL A 20 -0.38 8.75 -3.56
N LEU A 21 -0.85 7.64 -2.98
CA LEU A 21 -1.96 6.86 -3.54
C LEU A 21 -3.26 7.66 -3.57
N LEU A 22 -3.53 8.52 -2.57
CA LEU A 22 -4.73 9.37 -2.59
C LEU A 22 -4.72 10.35 -3.75
N ARG A 23 -3.54 10.92 -4.06
CA ARG A 23 -3.40 11.86 -5.17
C ARG A 23 -3.74 11.16 -6.48
N ASP A 24 -3.18 9.98 -6.70
CA ASP A 24 -3.41 9.21 -7.92
C ASP A 24 -4.87 8.78 -8.03
N TYR A 25 -5.49 8.33 -6.94
CA TYR A 25 -6.93 8.01 -6.92
C TYR A 25 -7.81 9.21 -7.21
N THR A 26 -7.44 10.38 -6.70
CA THR A 26 -8.19 11.62 -6.96
C THR A 26 -8.08 12.03 -8.43
N LEU A 27 -6.88 11.95 -9.01
CA LEU A 27 -6.63 12.25 -10.43
C LEU A 27 -7.40 11.30 -11.36
N VAL A 28 -7.39 10.00 -11.05
CA VAL A 28 -8.13 8.98 -11.81
C VAL A 28 -9.64 9.18 -11.65
N SER A 29 -10.12 9.51 -10.45
CA SER A 29 -11.54 9.74 -10.21
C SER A 29 -12.04 10.98 -10.97
N LEU A 30 -11.23 12.04 -11.09
CA LEU A 30 -11.56 13.24 -11.88
C LEU A 30 -11.85 12.91 -13.35
N ALA A 31 -11.17 11.91 -13.92
CA ALA A 31 -11.43 11.45 -15.29
C ALA A 31 -12.82 10.82 -15.46
N ALA A 32 -13.48 10.41 -14.36
CA ALA A 32 -14.84 9.86 -14.40
C ALA A 32 -15.94 10.93 -14.55
N LEU A 33 -15.58 12.23 -14.55
CA LEU A 33 -16.45 13.39 -14.77
C LEU A 33 -17.79 13.35 -14.00
N ALA A 34 -18.87 12.86 -14.63
CA ALA A 34 -20.19 12.76 -14.00
C ALA A 34 -20.25 11.69 -12.88
N ALA A 35 -19.47 10.62 -13.00
CA ALA A 35 -19.35 9.58 -11.98
C ALA A 35 -18.30 9.92 -10.91
N PHE A 36 -17.67 11.11 -10.98
CA PHE A 36 -16.64 11.56 -10.06
C PHE A 36 -16.96 11.34 -8.57
N PRO A 37 -18.10 11.82 -8.02
CA PRO A 37 -18.32 11.73 -6.57
C PRO A 37 -18.43 10.28 -6.10
N ILE A 38 -19.00 9.39 -6.93
CA ILE A 38 -19.14 7.98 -6.61
C ILE A 38 -17.78 7.27 -6.73
N ALA A 39 -17.05 7.48 -7.84
CA ALA A 39 -15.74 6.88 -8.07
C ALA A 39 -14.71 7.32 -7.02
N TRP A 40 -14.73 8.60 -6.65
CA TRP A 40 -13.87 9.17 -5.63
C TRP A 40 -14.18 8.58 -4.26
N LEU A 41 -15.46 8.49 -3.87
CA LEU A 41 -15.86 7.94 -2.58
C LEU A 41 -15.46 6.46 -2.43
N VAL A 42 -15.67 5.65 -3.47
CA VAL A 42 -15.23 4.23 -3.48
C VAL A 42 -13.71 4.13 -3.34
N SER A 43 -12.96 4.96 -4.06
CA SER A 43 -11.50 4.97 -4.00
C SER A 43 -10.97 5.48 -2.66
N PHE A 44 -11.65 6.45 -2.04
CA PHE A 44 -11.35 6.97 -0.72
C PHE A 44 -11.52 5.89 0.36
N PHE A 45 -12.65 5.17 0.36
CA PHE A 45 -12.85 4.05 1.29
C PHE A 45 -11.83 2.93 1.08
N ARG A 46 -11.45 2.67 -0.18
CA ARG A 46 -10.38 1.72 -0.49
C ARG A 46 -9.05 2.18 0.11
N TYR A 47 -8.72 3.46 0.03
CA TYR A 47 -7.49 4.00 0.60
C TYR A 47 -7.47 3.93 2.14
N GLU A 48 -8.55 4.37 2.80
CA GLU A 48 -8.67 4.35 4.27
C GLU A 48 -8.56 2.94 4.84
N THR A 49 -9.08 1.95 4.12
CA THR A 49 -9.02 0.54 4.55
C THR A 49 -7.78 -0.21 4.12
N LEU A 50 -6.92 0.38 3.30
CA LEU A 50 -5.72 -0.26 2.80
C LEU A 50 -4.71 -0.43 3.94
N LYS A 51 -4.45 -1.68 4.31
CA LYS A 51 -3.47 -2.05 5.33
C LYS A 51 -2.41 -2.93 4.73
N TYR A 52 -1.16 -2.60 5.05
CA TYR A 52 0.00 -3.43 4.74
C TYR A 52 0.47 -4.13 6.02
N SER A 53 0.85 -5.40 5.90
CA SER A 53 1.41 -6.18 7.00
C SER A 53 2.62 -6.95 6.48
N PHE A 54 3.78 -6.68 7.08
CA PHE A 54 5.03 -7.36 6.75
C PHE A 54 5.29 -8.43 7.81
N GLY A 55 5.16 -9.70 7.41
CA GLY A 55 5.42 -10.87 8.24
C GLY A 55 6.78 -11.50 7.94
N GLU A 56 7.07 -12.61 8.61
CA GLU A 56 8.31 -13.38 8.38
C GLU A 56 8.28 -14.20 7.09
N ASP A 57 7.10 -14.67 6.69
CA ASP A 57 6.94 -15.50 5.48
C ASP A 57 6.58 -14.70 4.21
N GLY A 58 6.18 -13.44 4.37
CA GLY A 58 5.76 -12.61 3.24
C GLY A 58 5.13 -11.28 3.62
N VAL A 59 4.56 -10.63 2.62
CA VAL A 59 3.84 -9.36 2.74
C VAL A 59 2.36 -9.60 2.45
N SER A 60 1.50 -9.05 3.29
CA SER A 60 0.05 -9.09 3.12
C SER A 60 -0.49 -7.70 2.92
N MET A 61 -1.42 -7.56 1.97
CA MET A 61 -2.14 -6.33 1.66
C MET A 61 -3.63 -6.60 1.72
N SER A 62 -4.36 -5.85 2.54
CA SER A 62 -5.81 -5.98 2.65
C SER A 62 -6.50 -4.63 2.51
N TRP A 63 -7.66 -4.60 1.85
CA TRP A 63 -8.49 -3.40 1.71
C TRP A 63 -9.96 -3.75 1.45
N GLY A 64 -10.83 -2.77 1.65
CA GLY A 64 -12.26 -2.82 1.36
C GLY A 64 -13.14 -2.96 2.61
N ILE A 65 -14.25 -2.21 2.60
CA ILE A 65 -15.31 -2.28 3.63
C ILE A 65 -16.41 -3.26 3.19
N LEU A 66 -16.98 -3.06 1.98
CA LEU A 66 -18.04 -3.92 1.42
C LEU A 66 -17.49 -5.20 0.77
N PHE A 67 -16.33 -5.14 0.12
CA PHE A 67 -15.68 -6.28 -0.51
C PHE A 67 -14.25 -6.36 0.00
N ARG A 68 -14.03 -7.15 1.05
CA ARG A 68 -12.70 -7.38 1.60
C ARG A 68 -11.86 -8.14 0.58
N ARG A 69 -10.82 -7.49 0.08
CA ARG A 69 -9.79 -8.12 -0.74
C ARG A 69 -8.54 -8.24 0.11
N GLU A 70 -7.97 -9.43 0.10
CA GLU A 70 -6.73 -9.75 0.79
C GLU A 70 -5.80 -10.45 -0.19
N ILE A 71 -4.57 -9.97 -0.25
CA ILE A 71 -3.51 -10.52 -1.08
C ILE A 71 -2.33 -10.82 -0.18
N HIS A 72 -1.89 -12.07 -0.19
CA HIS A 72 -0.68 -12.52 0.49
C HIS A 72 0.38 -12.86 -0.56
N LEU A 73 1.48 -12.10 -0.59
CA LEU A 73 2.68 -12.45 -1.34
C LEU A 73 3.70 -13.08 -0.40
N THR A 74 3.93 -14.38 -0.56
CA THR A 74 5.06 -15.07 0.07
C THR A 74 6.37 -14.54 -0.49
N TYR A 75 7.41 -14.38 0.33
CA TYR A 75 8.71 -13.90 -0.16
C TYR A 75 9.28 -14.78 -1.27
N ARG A 76 9.03 -16.09 -1.22
CA ARG A 76 9.46 -17.04 -2.24
C ARG A 76 8.83 -16.80 -3.63
N ARG A 77 7.69 -16.10 -3.70
CA ARG A 77 7.02 -15.74 -4.96
C ARG A 77 7.51 -14.41 -5.53
N ILE A 78 8.16 -13.59 -4.70
CA ILE A 78 8.75 -12.32 -5.12
C ILE A 78 10.12 -12.64 -5.70
N GLN A 79 10.24 -12.55 -7.02
CA GLN A 79 11.48 -12.86 -7.74
C GLN A 79 12.34 -11.61 -7.97
N ASP A 80 11.69 -10.45 -8.09
CA ASP A 80 12.35 -9.21 -8.42
C ASP A 80 11.57 -8.03 -7.82
N ILE A 81 12.30 -7.07 -7.25
CA ILE A 81 11.75 -5.87 -6.61
C ILE A 81 12.43 -4.65 -7.20
N HIS A 82 11.72 -3.96 -8.08
CA HIS A 82 12.14 -2.67 -8.60
C HIS A 82 11.82 -1.57 -7.58
N VAL A 83 12.84 -1.08 -6.90
CA VAL A 83 12.72 0.06 -5.98
C VAL A 83 13.23 1.32 -6.68
N THR A 84 12.39 2.34 -6.78
CA THR A 84 12.80 3.68 -7.20
C THR A 84 12.92 4.55 -5.96
N ARG A 85 14.07 5.21 -5.78
CA ARG A 85 14.22 6.20 -4.72
C ARG A 85 13.63 7.52 -5.22
N VAL A 86 12.49 7.91 -4.63
CA VAL A 86 11.89 9.24 -4.73
C VAL A 86 12.41 10.15 -3.63
#